data_AF-A0A1M5AIF2-F1
#
_entry.id   AF-A0A1M5AIF2-F1
#
_cell.length_a   1.000
_cell.length_b   1.000
_cell.length_c   1.000
_cell.angle_alpha   90.00
_cell.angle_beta   90.00
_cell.angle_gamma   90.00
#
_symmetry.space_group_name_H-M   'P 1'
#
loop_
_entity.id
_entity.type
_entity.pdbx_description
1 polymer ?
#
loop_
_entity_poly.entity_id
_entity_poly.type
_entity_poly.pdbx_seq_one_letter_code
_entity_poly.pdbx_strand_id
1 'polypeptide(L)'
;MYYVEESHPAIIDKEMHTAVQLEMERRRAFAEKYNISKLDYATVDNPFAGRVICGHCGSPFGRKVWNSTDERLRRVVWRCNKKYEVKGKKSCENKHINDKVLYQAFVNTFNAMVENKEYFIEKWKKELKSENVLVRYKAKQFMV
;
A
#
# COMPACT_ATOMS: atom_id res chain seq x y z
N MET A 1 12.93 28.36 21.54
CA MET A 1 11.56 28.23 21.01
C MET A 1 10.73 27.60 22.11
N TYR A 2 9.71 28.30 22.63
CA TYR A 2 8.88 27.78 23.73
C TYR A 2 7.65 27.08 23.15
N TYR A 3 7.36 25.87 23.61
CA TYR A 3 6.14 25.12 23.30
C TYR A 3 5.30 25.10 24.57
N VAL A 4 4.08 25.65 24.50
CA VAL A 4 3.15 25.73 25.63
C VAL A 4 1.98 24.81 25.32
N GLU A 5 1.75 23.81 26.18
CA GLU A 5 0.62 22.89 26.06
C GLU A 5 -0.66 23.53 26.64
N GLU A 6 -1.83 23.03 26.21
CA GLU A 6 -3.14 23.33 26.81
C GLU A 6 -3.57 24.82 26.83
N SER A 7 -2.98 25.65 25.97
CA SER A 7 -3.36 27.08 25.86
C SER A 7 -4.73 27.30 25.20
N HIS A 8 -5.26 26.29 24.50
CA HIS A 8 -6.62 26.27 23.97
C HIS A 8 -7.16 24.82 24.01
N PRO A 9 -8.49 24.63 24.01
CA PRO A 9 -9.09 23.31 23.87
C PRO A 9 -8.60 22.61 22.60
N ALA A 10 -8.25 21.34 22.70
CA ALA A 10 -7.77 20.56 21.56
C ALA A 10 -8.90 20.35 20.52
N ILE A 11 -8.58 20.55 19.23
CA ILE A 11 -9.52 20.30 18.12
C ILE A 11 -9.69 18.81 17.87
N ILE A 12 -8.59 18.05 18.01
CA ILE A 12 -8.56 16.60 17.88
C ILE A 12 -7.93 16.00 19.13
N ASP A 13 -8.35 14.78 19.45
CA ASP A 13 -7.78 14.04 20.57
C ASP A 13 -6.27 13.78 20.37
N LYS A 14 -5.51 13.80 21.47
CA LYS A 14 -4.05 13.64 21.46
C LYS A 14 -3.63 12.27 20.92
N GLU A 15 -4.41 11.22 21.19
CA GLU A 15 -4.19 9.88 20.66
C GLU A 15 -4.39 9.87 19.14
N MET A 16 -5.46 10.51 18.63
CA MET A 16 -5.69 10.66 17.19
C MET A 16 -4.56 11.42 16.51
N HIS A 17 -4.12 12.54 17.08
CA HIS A 17 -2.98 13.30 16.55
C HIS A 17 -1.72 12.43 16.48
N THR A 18 -1.44 11.67 17.54
CA THR A 18 -0.29 10.75 17.60
C THR A 18 -0.39 9.65 16.54
N ALA A 19 -1.58 9.05 16.36
CA ALA A 19 -1.83 8.03 15.34
C ALA A 19 -1.52 8.55 13.93
N VAL A 20 -1.90 9.80 13.63
CA VAL A 20 -1.64 10.45 12.34
C VAL A 20 -0.14 10.66 12.12
N GLN A 21 0.60 11.15 13.12
CA GLN A 21 2.06 11.32 13.02
C GLN A 21 2.76 9.99 12.73
N LEU A 22 2.38 8.92 13.46
CA LEU A 22 2.90 7.57 13.23
C LEU A 22 2.56 7.05 11.83
N GLU A 23 1.37 7.32 11.30
CA GLU A 23 0.99 6.91 9.94
C GLU A 23 1.79 7.67 8.88
N MET A 24 2.05 8.97 9.08
CA MET A 24 2.90 9.76 8.19
C MET A 24 4.33 9.21 8.15
N GLU A 25 4.90 8.89 9.31
CA GLU A 25 6.23 8.27 9.41
C GLU A 25 6.25 6.89 8.75
N ARG A 26 5.27 6.03 9.02
CA ARG A 26 5.14 4.71 8.39
C ARG A 26 5.11 4.80 6.86
N ARG A 27 4.35 5.78 6.31
CA ARG A 27 4.28 6.02 4.86
C ARG A 27 5.62 6.50 4.31
N ARG A 28 6.29 7.43 5.00
CA ARG A 28 7.61 7.93 4.61
C ARG A 28 8.65 6.81 4.58
N ALA A 29 8.75 6.03 5.66
CA ALA A 29 9.68 4.91 5.76
C ALA A 29 9.44 3.86 4.66
N PHE A 30 8.19 3.55 4.34
CA PHE A 30 7.87 2.65 3.23
C PHE A 30 8.29 3.22 1.87
N ALA A 31 8.03 4.51 1.64
CA ALA A 31 8.39 5.19 0.41
C ALA A 31 9.92 5.24 0.21
N GLU A 32 10.68 5.55 1.25
CA GLU A 32 12.14 5.52 1.24
C GLU A 32 12.69 4.11 0.99
N LYS A 33 12.19 3.11 1.73
CA LYS A 33 12.63 1.71 1.61
C LYS A 33 12.54 1.17 0.18
N TYR A 34 11.47 1.52 -0.54
CA TYR A 34 11.21 1.02 -1.90
C TYR A 34 11.45 2.08 -2.98
N ASN A 35 12.01 3.24 -2.62
CA ASN A 35 12.28 4.36 -3.52
C ASN A 35 11.05 4.77 -4.35
N ILE A 36 9.90 4.89 -3.67
CA ILE A 36 8.62 5.28 -4.24
C ILE A 36 8.43 6.78 -4.03
N SER A 37 8.13 7.53 -5.09
CA SER A 37 8.01 8.99 -5.02
C SER A 37 6.75 9.46 -4.28
N LYS A 38 5.60 8.81 -4.48
CA LYS A 38 4.39 9.03 -3.67
C LYS A 38 3.60 7.74 -3.52
N LEU A 39 3.06 7.53 -2.32
CA LEU A 39 2.26 6.34 -1.98
C LEU A 39 0.77 6.52 -2.27
N ASP A 40 0.31 7.76 -2.43
CA ASP A 40 -1.09 8.14 -2.55
C ASP A 40 -1.56 8.25 -4.02
N TYR A 41 -0.91 7.53 -4.95
CA TYR A 41 -1.32 7.46 -6.35
C TYR A 41 -2.43 6.44 -6.63
N ALA A 42 -2.86 5.70 -5.61
CA ALA A 42 -3.92 4.71 -5.78
C ALA A 42 -5.25 5.42 -6.04
N THR A 43 -5.88 5.09 -7.16
CA THR A 43 -7.22 5.54 -7.53
C THR A 43 -8.13 4.33 -7.67
N VAL A 44 -9.44 4.56 -7.83
CA VAL A 44 -10.42 3.49 -8.10
C VAL A 44 -10.01 2.67 -9.33
N ASP A 45 -9.54 3.34 -10.39
CA ASP A 45 -9.09 2.69 -11.63
C ASP A 45 -7.65 2.16 -11.60
N ASN A 46 -6.91 2.43 -10.51
CA ASN A 46 -5.52 2.02 -10.34
C ASN A 46 -5.20 1.71 -8.85
N PRO A 47 -5.88 0.72 -8.25
CA PRO A 47 -5.85 0.50 -6.80
C PRO A 47 -4.48 0.02 -6.30
N PHE A 48 -3.66 -0.57 -7.18
CA PHE A 48 -2.38 -1.17 -6.82
C PHE A 48 -1.17 -0.21 -6.96
N ALA A 49 -1.41 1.05 -7.31
CA ALA A 49 -0.35 2.03 -7.51
C ALA A 49 0.50 2.20 -6.24
N GLY A 50 1.82 2.04 -6.35
CA GLY A 50 2.74 2.15 -5.21
C GLY A 50 2.62 1.02 -4.17
N ARG A 51 1.84 -0.04 -4.43
CA ARG A 51 1.65 -1.17 -3.51
C ARG A 51 2.37 -2.45 -3.94
N VAL A 52 2.57 -2.65 -5.24
CA VAL A 52 3.14 -3.88 -5.79
C VAL A 52 4.66 -3.76 -5.88
N ILE A 53 5.37 -4.58 -5.09
CA ILE A 53 6.83 -4.54 -4.99
C ILE A 53 7.45 -5.75 -5.69
N CYS A 54 8.53 -5.52 -6.42
CA CYS A 54 9.27 -6.57 -7.10
C CYS A 54 10.07 -7.43 -6.10
N GLY A 55 9.72 -8.70 -5.97
CA GLY A 55 10.49 -9.66 -5.16
C GLY A 55 11.93 -9.90 -5.63
N HIS A 56 12.28 -9.56 -6.88
CA HIS A 56 13.63 -9.75 -7.41
C HIS A 56 14.57 -8.58 -7.13
N CYS A 57 14.10 -7.32 -7.23
CA CYS A 57 14.97 -6.15 -7.15
C CYS A 57 14.47 -5.07 -6.17
N GLY A 58 13.41 -5.34 -5.41
CA GLY A 58 12.82 -4.41 -4.44
C GLY A 58 12.13 -3.18 -5.03
N SER A 59 12.19 -2.97 -6.35
CA SER A 59 11.60 -1.79 -6.98
C SER A 59 10.09 -1.94 -7.18
N PRO A 60 9.31 -0.85 -7.19
CA PRO A 60 7.88 -0.93 -7.42
C PRO A 60 7.56 -1.37 -8.85
N PHE A 61 6.46 -2.10 -8.99
CA PHE A 61 5.83 -2.31 -10.28
C PHE A 61 5.05 -1.05 -10.69
N GLY A 62 5.00 -0.81 -12.00
CA GLY A 62 4.17 0.22 -12.61
C GLY A 62 3.15 -0.39 -13.56
N ARG A 63 1.97 0.21 -13.58
CA ARG A 63 0.92 -0.07 -14.58
C ARG A 63 1.35 0.43 -15.94
N LYS A 64 1.25 -0.40 -16.97
CA LYS A 64 1.58 -0.09 -18.37
C LYS A 64 0.45 -0.56 -19.27
N VAL A 65 0.15 0.21 -20.31
CA VAL A 65 -0.77 -0.19 -21.38
C VAL A 65 0.07 -0.65 -22.56
N TRP A 66 -0.19 -1.85 -23.06
CA TRP A 66 0.41 -2.37 -24.29
C TRP A 66 -0.66 -2.42 -25.39
N ASN A 67 -0.22 -2.25 -26.64
CA ASN A 67 -1.09 -2.16 -27.82
C ASN A 67 -2.17 -1.07 -27.65
N SER A 68 -1.77 0.14 -27.24
CA SER A 68 -2.72 1.21 -26.87
C SER A 68 -3.62 1.67 -28.02
N THR A 69 -3.19 1.49 -29.26
CA THR A 69 -3.87 1.98 -30.47
C THR A 69 -4.93 1.01 -31.01
N ASP A 70 -4.78 -0.30 -30.76
CA ASP A 70 -5.75 -1.31 -31.17
C ASP A 70 -6.53 -1.79 -29.95
N GLU A 71 -7.81 -1.40 -29.88
CA GLU A 71 -8.69 -1.73 -28.77
C GLU A 71 -8.87 -3.25 -28.56
N ARG A 72 -8.83 -4.04 -29.64
CA ARG A 72 -8.98 -5.51 -29.56
C ARG A 72 -7.78 -6.19 -28.92
N LEU A 73 -6.61 -5.57 -29.05
CA LEU A 73 -5.33 -6.09 -28.53
C LEU A 73 -4.84 -5.34 -27.28
N ARG A 74 -5.55 -4.28 -26.88
CA ARG A 74 -5.20 -3.44 -25.74
C ARG A 74 -5.19 -4.26 -24.46
N ARG A 75 -4.06 -4.23 -23.75
CA ARG A 75 -3.91 -4.91 -22.47
C ARG A 75 -3.22 -4.05 -21.44
N VAL A 76 -3.64 -4.21 -20.20
CA VAL A 76 -3.03 -3.56 -19.04
C VAL A 76 -2.17 -4.60 -18.32
N VAL A 77 -0.90 -4.25 -18.11
CA VAL A 77 0.06 -5.11 -17.41
C VAL A 77 0.79 -4.33 -16.33
N TRP A 78 1.15 -5.03 -15.27
CA TRP A 78 2.03 -4.56 -14.21
C TRP A 78 3.44 -5.09 -14.48
N ARG A 79 4.42 -4.19 -14.55
CA ARG A 79 5.82 -4.54 -14.80
C ARG A 79 6.72 -3.80 -13.84
N CYS A 80 7.76 -4.48 -13.33
CA CYS A 80 8.83 -3.85 -12.57
C CYS A 80 9.38 -2.62 -13.32
N ASN A 81 9.41 -1.46 -12.65
CA ASN A 81 9.87 -0.21 -13.26
C ASN A 81 11.35 -0.25 -13.64
N LYS A 82 12.19 -0.95 -12.86
CA LYS A 82 13.62 -1.10 -13.16
C LYS A 82 13.94 -2.05 -14.30
N LYS A 83 12.97 -2.82 -14.82
CA LYS A 83 13.25 -3.85 -15.83
C LYS A 83 13.92 -3.32 -17.09
N TYR A 84 13.51 -2.14 -17.55
CA TYR A 84 14.05 -1.47 -18.74
C TYR A 84 14.32 0.01 -18.44
N GLU A 85 14.85 0.28 -17.24
CA GLU A 85 15.23 1.64 -16.83
C GLU A 85 16.25 2.25 -17.79
N VAL A 86 17.19 1.44 -18.26
CA VAL A 86 18.11 1.78 -19.35
C VAL A 86 17.65 1.11 -20.62
N LYS A 87 17.44 1.89 -21.69
CA LYS A 87 16.99 1.38 -22.99
C LYS A 87 17.95 0.30 -23.50
N GLY A 88 17.41 -0.84 -23.92
CA GLY A 88 18.20 -1.97 -24.42
C GLY A 88 18.84 -2.85 -23.34
N LYS A 89 18.81 -2.46 -22.06
CA LYS A 89 19.33 -3.26 -20.95
C LYS A 89 18.18 -3.81 -20.10
N LYS A 90 18.20 -5.12 -19.88
CA LYS A 90 17.27 -5.80 -18.98
C LYS A 90 17.90 -5.88 -17.58
N SER A 91 17.54 -4.95 -16.69
CA SER A 91 18.12 -4.88 -15.34
C SER A 91 17.37 -5.73 -14.30
N CYS A 92 16.23 -6.32 -14.66
CA CYS A 92 15.45 -7.19 -13.76
C CYS A 92 14.84 -8.36 -14.55
N GLU A 93 15.01 -9.57 -14.03
CA GLU A 93 14.51 -10.81 -14.64
C GLU A 93 13.02 -11.06 -14.37
N ASN A 94 12.40 -10.33 -13.44
CA ASN A 94 11.01 -10.54 -13.07
C ASN A 94 10.04 -10.40 -14.25
N LYS A 95 8.98 -11.20 -14.23
CA LYS A 95 7.93 -11.24 -15.27
C LYS A 95 6.93 -10.09 -15.08
N HIS A 96 6.16 -9.82 -16.13
CA HIS A 96 5.01 -8.92 -16.03
C HIS A 96 3.80 -9.71 -15.53
N ILE A 97 2.84 -9.01 -14.93
CA ILE A 97 1.60 -9.57 -14.41
C ILE A 97 0.46 -8.92 -15.19
N ASN A 98 -0.51 -9.70 -15.67
CA ASN A 98 -1.72 -9.13 -16.28
C ASN A 98 -2.57 -8.47 -15.19
N ASP A 99 -3.11 -7.29 -15.48
CA ASP A 99 -3.90 -6.50 -14.51
C ASP A 99 -5.09 -7.30 -13.94
N LYS A 100 -5.84 -8.00 -14.80
CA LYS A 100 -6.94 -8.89 -14.38
C LYS A 100 -6.47 -10.00 -13.43
N VAL A 101 -5.31 -10.58 -13.68
CA VAL A 101 -4.75 -11.66 -12.84
C VAL A 101 -4.34 -11.11 -11.48
N LEU A 102 -3.70 -9.95 -11.45
CA LEU A 102 -3.33 -9.27 -10.19
C LEU A 102 -4.58 -8.94 -9.36
N TYR A 103 -5.61 -8.41 -10.01
CA TYR A 103 -6.88 -8.08 -9.36
C TYR A 103 -7.56 -9.34 -8.80
N GLN A 104 -7.66 -10.41 -9.59
CA GLN A 104 -8.26 -11.67 -9.13
C GLN A 104 -7.48 -12.28 -7.97
N ALA A 105 -6.14 -12.23 -8.00
CA ALA A 105 -5.30 -12.72 -6.91
C ALA A 105 -5.57 -11.95 -5.60
N PHE A 106 -5.73 -10.63 -5.69
CA PHE A 106 -6.11 -9.80 -4.54
C PHE A 106 -7.48 -10.18 -3.99
N VAL A 107 -8.51 -10.25 -4.86
CA VAL A 107 -9.88 -10.62 -4.46
C VAL A 107 -9.92 -12.00 -3.81
N ASN A 108 -9.25 -13.00 -4.39
CA ASN A 108 -9.21 -14.34 -3.83
C ASN A 108 -8.54 -14.36 -2.44
N THR A 109 -7.44 -13.62 -2.28
CA THR A 109 -6.74 -13.53 -0.99
C THR A 109 -7.57 -12.80 0.05
N PHE A 110 -8.26 -11.74 -0.34
CA PHE A 110 -9.15 -10.98 0.54
C PHE A 110 -10.37 -11.81 0.95
N ASN A 111 -10.99 -12.54 0.02
CA ASN A 111 -12.10 -13.43 0.33
C ASN A 111 -11.68 -14.54 1.30
N ALA A 112 -10.51 -15.16 1.09
CA ALA A 112 -9.97 -16.13 2.04
C ALA A 112 -9.72 -15.52 3.43
N MET A 113 -9.33 -14.25 3.52
CA MET A 113 -9.21 -13.54 4.80
C MET A 113 -10.58 -13.37 5.47
N VAL A 114 -11.62 -13.02 4.71
CA VAL A 114 -13.00 -12.85 5.20
C VAL A 114 -13.61 -14.19 5.62
N GLU A 115 -13.35 -15.27 4.90
CA GLU A 115 -13.78 -16.63 5.28
C GLU A 115 -13.16 -17.08 6.61
N ASN A 116 -11.97 -16.59 6.93
CA ASN A 116 -11.27 -16.84 8.19
C ASN A 116 -11.42 -15.68 9.19
N LYS A 117 -12.53 -14.92 9.13
CA LYS A 117 -12.71 -13.68 9.90
C LYS A 117 -12.48 -13.86 11.40
N GLU A 118 -12.87 -14.99 11.99
CA GLU A 118 -12.75 -15.23 13.43
C GLU A 118 -11.27 -15.18 13.87
N TYR A 119 -10.38 -15.76 13.08
CA TYR A 119 -8.94 -15.71 13.31
C TYR A 119 -8.42 -14.27 13.27
N PHE A 120 -8.84 -13.48 12.28
CA PHE A 120 -8.39 -12.09 12.14
C PHE A 120 -8.98 -11.16 13.20
N ILE A 121 -10.25 -11.35 13.59
CA ILE A 121 -10.89 -10.61 14.69
C ILE A 121 -10.14 -10.88 16.00
N GLU A 122 -9.80 -12.13 16.29
CA GLU A 122 -9.03 -12.46 17.49
C GLU A 122 -7.62 -11.87 17.47
N LYS A 123 -6.99 -11.86 16.29
CA LYS A 123 -5.70 -11.16 16.09
C LYS A 123 -5.83 -9.67 16.37
N TRP A 124 -6.82 -8.98 15.80
CA TRP A 124 -7.01 -7.55 15.99
C TRP A 124 -7.40 -7.19 17.44
N LYS A 125 -8.18 -8.04 18.13
CA LYS A 125 -8.45 -7.89 19.57
C LYS A 125 -7.17 -7.87 20.41
N LYS A 126 -6.18 -8.70 20.06
CA LYS A 126 -4.87 -8.69 20.73
C LYS A 126 -4.10 -7.41 20.43
N GLU A 127 -4.15 -6.94 19.18
CA GLU A 127 -3.52 -5.68 18.75
C GLU A 127 -4.11 -4.43 19.42
N LEU A 128 -5.35 -4.47 19.91
CA LEU A 128 -5.93 -3.38 20.73
C LEU A 128 -5.14 -3.10 22.01
N LYS A 129 -4.35 -4.05 22.50
CA LYS A 129 -3.49 -3.90 23.69
C LYS A 129 -2.09 -3.38 23.34
N SER A 130 -1.80 -3.07 22.08
CA SER A 130 -0.50 -2.55 21.65
C SER A 130 -0.21 -1.18 22.26
N GLU A 131 1.05 -0.93 22.59
CA GLU A 131 1.57 0.39 22.95
C GLU A 131 1.58 1.35 21.75
N ASN A 132 1.60 0.80 20.53
CA ASN A 132 1.57 1.60 19.32
C ASN A 132 0.13 2.05 19.01
N VAL A 133 -0.11 3.34 19.17
CA VAL A 133 -1.41 3.98 18.95
C VAL A 133 -1.96 3.74 17.54
N LEU A 134 -1.11 3.78 16.51
CA LEU A 134 -1.53 3.54 15.12
C LEU A 134 -2.02 2.09 14.93
N VAL A 135 -1.34 1.12 15.55
CA VAL A 135 -1.75 -0.29 15.50
C VAL A 135 -3.14 -0.46 16.11
N ARG A 136 -3.38 0.13 17.30
CA ARG A 136 -4.72 0.11 17.93
C ARG A 136 -5.77 0.76 17.05
N TYR A 137 -5.47 1.92 16.48
CA TYR A 137 -6.38 2.63 15.59
C TYR A 137 -6.76 1.78 14.38
N LYS A 138 -5.78 1.14 13.73
CA LYS A 138 -6.01 0.28 12.56
C LYS A 138 -6.77 -1.01 12.91
N ALA A 139 -6.44 -1.65 14.03
CA ALA A 139 -7.17 -2.82 14.52
C ALA A 139 -8.66 -2.51 14.74
N LYS A 140 -8.98 -1.35 15.35
CA LYS A 140 -10.37 -0.89 15.49
C LYS A 140 -11.07 -0.73 14.13
N GLN A 141 -10.39 -0.15 13.14
CA GLN A 141 -10.97 0.03 11.79
C GLN A 141 -11.32 -1.30 11.09
N PHE A 142 -10.58 -2.38 11.35
CA PHE A 142 -10.83 -3.68 10.72
C PHE A 142 -11.87 -4.54 11.44
N MET A 143 -12.29 -4.15 12.65
CA MET A 143 -13.28 -4.89 13.46
C MET A 143 -14.70 -4.34 13.35
N VAL A 144 -14.90 -3.19 12.70
CA VAL A 144 -16.22 -2.56 12.43
C VAL A 144 -16.74 -3.03 11.09
#